data_AF-A0A1F8LKG3-F1
#
_entry.id   AF-A0A1F8LKG3-F1
#
_cell.length_a   1.000
_cell.length_b   1.000
_cell.length_c   1.000
_cell.angle_alpha   90.00
_cell.angle_beta   90.00
_cell.angle_gamma   90.00
#
_symmetry.space_group_name_H-M   'P 1'
#
loop_
_entity.id
_entity.type
_entity.pdbx_description
1 polymer ?
#
loop_
_entity_poly.entity_id
_entity_poly.type
_entity_poly.pdbx_seq_one_letter_code
_entity_poly.pdbx_strand_id
1 'polypeptide(L)'
;MAGRMVDGYEFVADGREPVWVPPRWMRALRTAGYDATSEGEPFFVVTHITEGELGRFATVREAFRFALEAIETGRHPESLAIDCRTPSGRAAPVVWGRPLVGMAHGALEAEPIRRVEAPGP
;
A
#
# COMPACT_ATOMS: atom_id res chain seq x y z
N MET A 1 -7.86 13.21 17.41
CA MET A 1 -8.15 12.20 16.36
C MET A 1 -6.93 12.09 15.47
N ALA A 2 -6.28 10.94 15.43
CA ALA A 2 -5.13 10.71 14.55
C ALA A 2 -5.64 10.43 13.13
N GLY A 3 -5.21 11.24 12.17
CA GLY A 3 -5.57 11.07 10.75
C GLY A 3 -5.13 9.70 10.23
N ARG A 4 -6.00 9.05 9.46
CA ARG A 4 -5.77 7.73 8.87
C ARG A 4 -4.81 7.87 7.70
N MET A 5 -3.66 7.20 7.76
CA MET A 5 -2.68 7.20 6.67
C MET A 5 -3.07 6.11 5.66
N VAL A 6 -3.80 6.49 4.63
CA VAL A 6 -4.00 5.67 3.44
C VAL A 6 -3.22 6.35 2.33
N ASP A 7 -2.18 5.70 1.81
CA ASP A 7 -1.42 6.22 0.67
C ASP A 7 -2.34 6.23 -0.57
N GLY A 8 -3.06 7.33 -0.79
CA GLY A 8 -3.70 7.67 -2.05
C GLY A 8 -2.87 8.73 -2.78
N TYR A 9 -3.42 9.33 -3.82
CA TYR A 9 -2.88 10.58 -4.35
C TYR A 9 -4.00 11.62 -4.43
N GLU A 10 -3.67 12.87 -4.10
CA GLU A 10 -4.52 14.01 -4.41
C GLU A 10 -4.22 14.45 -5.84
N PHE A 11 -5.25 14.52 -6.67
CA PHE A 11 -5.12 15.02 -8.03
C PHE A 11 -5.82 16.36 -8.14
N VAL A 12 -5.07 17.37 -8.59
CA VAL A 12 -5.61 18.68 -8.98
C VAL A 12 -5.66 18.70 -10.51
N ALA A 13 -6.85 18.63 -11.07
CA ALA A 13 -7.08 18.95 -12.48
C ALA A 13 -7.78 20.29 -12.60
N ASP A 14 -7.23 21.16 -13.44
CA ASP A 14 -7.92 22.31 -14.03
C ASP A 14 -8.71 23.18 -13.05
N GLY A 15 -8.04 23.65 -11.98
CA GLY A 15 -8.61 24.62 -11.03
C GLY A 15 -9.74 24.07 -10.15
N ARG A 16 -9.93 22.74 -10.09
CA ARG A 16 -10.88 22.10 -9.17
C ARG A 16 -10.20 21.70 -7.87
N GLU A 17 -11.01 21.59 -6.81
CA GLU A 17 -10.55 21.10 -5.50
C GLU A 17 -9.86 19.74 -5.63
N PRO A 18 -8.81 19.47 -4.81
CA PRO A 18 -8.08 18.21 -4.86
C PRO A 18 -9.04 17.04 -4.64
N VAL A 19 -9.13 16.13 -5.62
CA VAL A 19 -9.91 14.90 -5.45
C VAL A 19 -8.97 13.81 -4.98
N TRP A 20 -9.25 13.25 -3.80
CA TRP A 20 -8.56 12.06 -3.32
C TRP A 20 -8.96 10.85 -4.18
N VAL A 21 -7.97 10.24 -4.81
CA VAL A 21 -8.16 8.99 -5.55
C VAL A 21 -7.55 7.84 -4.74
N PRO A 22 -8.33 6.79 -4.41
CA PRO A 22 -7.81 5.62 -3.71
C PRO A 22 -6.72 4.94 -4.54
N PRO A 23 -5.69 4.37 -3.89
CA PRO A 23 -4.66 3.63 -4.58
C PRO A 23 -5.24 2.41 -5.31
N ARG A 24 -4.52 1.95 -6.35
CA ARG A 24 -4.95 0.84 -7.21
C ARG A 24 -5.29 -0.43 -6.43
N TRP A 25 -4.49 -0.79 -5.43
CA TRP A 25 -4.73 -1.97 -4.59
C TRP A 25 -6.05 -1.86 -3.82
N MET A 26 -6.37 -0.68 -3.28
CA MET A 26 -7.61 -0.46 -2.53
C MET A 26 -8.83 -0.50 -3.44
N ARG A 27 -8.70 0.04 -4.66
CA ARG A 27 -9.75 -0.08 -5.69
C ARG A 27 -9.99 -1.55 -6.05
N ALA A 28 -8.93 -2.31 -6.28
CA ALA A 28 -9.02 -3.73 -6.61
C ALA A 28 -9.69 -4.54 -5.49
N LEU A 29 -9.32 -4.32 -4.23
CA LEU A 29 -9.98 -4.97 -3.09
C LEU A 29 -11.47 -4.62 -3.02
N ARG A 30 -11.83 -3.34 -3.16
CA ARG A 30 -13.25 -2.91 -3.15
C ARG A 30 -14.05 -3.55 -4.30
N THR A 31 -13.46 -3.64 -5.49
CA THR A 31 -14.08 -4.36 -6.63
C THR A 31 -14.26 -5.85 -6.33
N ALA A 32 -13.35 -6.45 -5.55
CA ALA A 32 -13.48 -7.82 -5.06
C ALA A 32 -14.44 -7.97 -3.86
N GLY A 33 -15.15 -6.90 -3.47
CA GLY A 33 -16.14 -6.90 -2.39
C GLY A 33 -15.56 -6.71 -1.00
N TYR A 34 -14.34 -6.16 -0.87
CA TYR A 34 -13.79 -5.77 0.43
C TYR A 34 -14.53 -4.57 1.02
N ASP A 35 -15.00 -4.73 2.26
CA ASP A 35 -15.53 -3.67 3.10
C ASP A 35 -14.77 -3.62 4.43
N ALA A 36 -14.11 -2.50 4.70
CA ALA A 36 -13.30 -2.29 5.90
C ALA A 36 -14.12 -2.33 7.19
N THR A 37 -15.40 -1.97 7.13
CA THR A 37 -16.27 -1.93 8.32
C THR A 37 -16.64 -3.32 8.82
N SER A 38 -16.77 -4.28 7.91
CA SER A 38 -17.14 -5.67 8.23
C SER A 38 -15.93 -6.60 8.36
N GLU A 39 -14.85 -6.34 7.62
CA GLU A 39 -13.72 -7.27 7.49
C GLU A 39 -12.49 -6.85 8.28
N GLY A 40 -12.48 -5.63 8.81
CA GLY A 40 -11.31 -5.04 9.45
C GLY A 40 -10.31 -4.47 8.45
N GLU A 41 -9.24 -3.89 8.99
CA GLU A 41 -8.21 -3.23 8.18
C GLU A 41 -7.38 -4.25 7.39
N PRO A 42 -6.97 -3.90 6.15
CA PRO A 42 -6.09 -4.76 5.38
C PRO A 42 -4.65 -4.60 5.89
N PHE A 43 -3.79 -5.56 5.54
CA PHE A 43 -2.37 -5.56 5.87
C PHE A 43 -1.54 -5.80 4.60
N PHE A 44 -0.28 -5.42 4.66
CA PHE A 44 0.66 -5.57 3.55
C PHE A 44 1.61 -6.71 3.81
N VAL A 45 1.88 -7.50 2.78
CA VAL A 45 2.72 -8.69 2.87
C VAL A 45 3.86 -8.58 1.89
N VAL A 46 5.09 -8.71 2.37
CA VAL A 46 6.28 -8.84 1.54
C VAL A 46 6.55 -10.33 1.35
N THR A 47 6.61 -10.78 0.10
CA THR A 47 6.80 -12.18 -0.27
C THR A 47 8.04 -12.32 -1.13
N HIS A 48 8.83 -13.37 -0.89
CA HIS A 48 9.88 -13.83 -1.77
C HIS A 48 9.40 -15.02 -2.60
N ILE A 49 9.76 -15.06 -3.89
CA ILE A 49 9.26 -16.07 -4.82
C ILE A 49 9.57 -17.52 -4.41
N THR A 50 10.69 -17.78 -3.73
CA THR A 50 11.07 -19.12 -3.27
C THR A 50 10.90 -19.35 -1.77
N GLU A 51 10.95 -18.30 -0.95
CA GLU A 51 10.91 -18.43 0.52
C GLU A 51 9.52 -18.19 1.08
N GLY A 52 8.60 -17.70 0.24
CA GLY A 52 7.25 -17.35 0.65
C GLY A 52 7.23 -16.05 1.43
N GLU A 53 6.38 -15.98 2.44
CA GLU A 53 6.12 -14.76 3.18
C GLU A 53 7.31 -14.36 4.06
N LEU A 54 7.84 -13.15 3.85
CA LEU A 54 8.95 -12.60 4.63
C LEU A 54 8.48 -11.72 5.79
N GLY A 55 7.34 -11.05 5.64
CA GLY A 55 6.83 -10.15 6.67
C GLY A 55 5.43 -9.61 6.41
N ARG A 56 4.75 -9.22 7.50
CA ARG A 56 3.43 -8.57 7.50
C ARG A 56 3.51 -7.19 8.14
N PHE A 57 2.86 -6.22 7.53
CA PHE A 57 2.95 -4.81 7.90
C PHE A 57 1.58 -4.14 7.91
N ALA A 58 1.36 -3.20 8.82
CA ALA A 58 0.10 -2.47 8.89
C ALA A 58 -0.02 -1.44 7.75
N THR A 59 1.11 -0.89 7.30
CA THR A 59 1.16 0.12 6.25
C THR A 59 2.03 -0.31 5.07
N VAL A 60 1.71 0.23 3.88
CA VAL A 60 2.52 -0.04 2.68
C VAL A 60 3.91 0.59 2.77
N ARG A 61 4.07 1.71 3.49
CA ARG A 61 5.38 2.33 3.75
C ARG A 61 6.30 1.44 4.57
N GLU A 62 5.77 0.77 5.60
CA GLU A 62 6.54 -0.22 6.36
C GLU A 62 6.95 -1.40 5.49
N ALA A 63 6.03 -1.90 4.65
CA ALA A 63 6.35 -2.96 3.69
C ALA A 63 7.42 -2.53 2.68
N PHE A 64 7.36 -1.29 2.18
CA PHE A 64 8.38 -0.73 1.29
C PHE A 64 9.74 -0.59 1.98
N ARG A 65 9.77 -0.08 3.22
CA ARG A 65 11.01 0.03 4.01
C ARG A 65 11.66 -1.34 4.19
N PHE A 66 10.87 -2.32 4.60
CA PHE A 66 11.36 -3.69 4.78
C PHE A 66 11.87 -4.29 3.46
N ALA A 67 11.13 -4.09 2.36
CA ALA A 67 11.54 -4.63 1.07
C ALA A 67 12.83 -3.98 0.53
N LEU A 68 13.04 -2.68 0.75
CA LEU A 68 14.30 -2.00 0.42
C LEU A 68 15.46 -2.53 1.26
N GLU A 69 15.28 -2.66 2.58
CA GLU A 69 16.30 -3.24 3.47
C GLU A 69 16.67 -4.66 3.04
N ALA A 70 15.67 -5.47 2.65
CA ALA A 70 15.89 -6.82 2.14
C ALA A 70 16.71 -6.82 0.83
N ILE A 71 16.52 -5.83 -0.04
CA ILE A 71 17.31 -5.66 -1.27
C ILE A 71 18.73 -5.20 -0.94
N GLU A 72 18.89 -4.23 -0.03
CA GLU A 72 20.18 -3.71 0.41
C GLU A 72 21.05 -4.79 1.08
N THR A 73 20.41 -5.74 1.78
CA THR A 73 21.06 -6.89 2.41
C THR A 73 21.34 -8.05 1.45
N GLY A 74 20.95 -7.94 0.17
CA GLY A 74 21.40 -8.83 -0.90
C GLY A 74 20.30 -9.59 -1.65
N ARG A 75 19.01 -9.34 -1.38
CA ARG A 75 17.93 -9.95 -2.19
C ARG A 75 17.80 -9.25 -3.54
N HIS A 76 17.48 -10.03 -4.56
CA HIS A 76 17.24 -9.48 -5.88
C HIS A 76 15.81 -8.89 -5.96
N PRO A 77 15.62 -7.67 -6.51
CA PRO A 77 14.27 -7.07 -6.59
C PRO A 77 13.24 -7.96 -7.32
N GLU A 78 13.66 -8.67 -8.37
CA GLU A 78 12.80 -9.59 -9.14
C GLU A 78 12.23 -10.76 -8.33
N SER A 79 12.82 -11.07 -7.17
CA SER A 79 12.32 -12.14 -6.32
C SER A 79 11.32 -11.66 -5.28
N LEU A 80 11.05 -10.35 -5.20
CA LEU A 80 10.17 -9.76 -4.19
C LEU A 80 8.85 -9.24 -4.78
N ALA A 81 7.79 -9.41 -4.00
CA ALA A 81 6.47 -8.85 -4.25
C ALA A 81 5.88 -8.27 -2.97
N ILE A 82 5.05 -7.23 -3.12
CA ILE A 82 4.23 -6.67 -2.06
C ILE A 82 2.77 -6.82 -2.46
N ASP A 83 2.00 -7.50 -1.62
CA ASP A 83 0.55 -7.63 -1.75
C ASP A 83 -0.15 -6.91 -0.60
N CYS A 84 -1.36 -6.41 -0.84
CA CYS A 84 -2.29 -6.02 0.20
C CYS A 84 -3.30 -7.15 0.41
N ARG A 85 -3.45 -7.64 1.63
CA ARG A 85 -4.34 -8.75 1.99
C ARG A 85 -5.36 -8.32 3.03
N THR A 86 -6.53 -8.94 2.99
CA THR A 86 -7.61 -8.73 3.97
C THR A 86 -7.66 -9.92 4.94
N PRO A 87 -8.24 -9.76 6.15
CA PRO A 87 -8.46 -10.88 7.06
C PRO A 87 -9.33 -12.00 6.47
N SER A 88 -10.23 -11.67 5.54
CA SER A 88 -11.04 -12.63 4.78
C SER A 88 -10.28 -13.41 3.69
N GLY A 89 -8.99 -13.11 3.47
CA GLY A 89 -8.13 -13.80 2.51
C GLY A 89 -8.15 -13.24 1.09
N ARG A 90 -8.80 -12.09 0.85
CA ARG A 90 -8.65 -11.37 -0.43
C ARG A 90 -7.26 -10.77 -0.52
N ALA A 91 -6.73 -10.71 -1.73
CA ALA A 91 -5.43 -10.10 -2.00
C ALA A 91 -5.50 -9.21 -3.24
N ALA A 92 -4.73 -8.12 -3.20
CA ALA A 92 -4.50 -7.26 -4.35
C ALA A 92 -2.99 -6.97 -4.47
N PRO A 93 -2.39 -7.15 -5.65
CA PRO A 93 -0.98 -6.84 -5.84
C PRO A 93 -0.76 -5.33 -5.71
N VAL A 94 0.30 -4.95 -4.99
CA VAL A 94 0.75 -3.56 -4.87
C VAL A 94 1.87 -3.30 -5.87
N VAL A 95 2.95 -4.07 -5.77
CA VAL A 95 4.11 -4.00 -6.66
C VAL A 95 4.88 -5.32 -6.64
N TRP A 96 5.66 -5.58 -7.68
CA TRP A 96 6.57 -6.71 -7.75
C TRP A 96 7.78 -6.34 -8.61
N GLY A 97 8.90 -7.02 -8.38
CA GLY A 97 10.08 -6.92 -9.21
C GLY A 97 10.79 -5.57 -9.19
N ARG A 98 11.50 -5.24 -10.27
CA ARG A 98 12.28 -3.98 -10.40
C ARG A 98 11.49 -2.70 -10.08
N PRO A 99 10.20 -2.55 -10.47
CA PRO A 99 9.40 -1.38 -10.10
C PRO A 99 9.32 -1.11 -8.59
N LEU A 100 9.51 -2.13 -7.75
CA LEU A 100 9.49 -1.99 -6.29
C LEU A 100 10.47 -0.94 -5.80
N VAL A 101 11.70 -0.92 -6.32
CA VAL A 101 12.75 -0.01 -5.85
C VAL A 101 12.32 1.46 -6.06
N GLY A 102 11.91 1.81 -7.28
CA GLY A 102 11.48 3.17 -7.60
C GLY A 102 10.22 3.57 -6.83
N MET A 103 9.25 2.67 -6.69
CA MET A 103 8.03 2.94 -5.91
C MET A 103 8.32 3.10 -4.43
N ALA A 104 9.23 2.31 -3.86
CA ALA A 104 9.59 2.39 -2.46
C ALA A 104 10.31 3.70 -2.14
N HIS A 105 11.29 4.12 -2.95
CA HIS A 105 11.92 5.43 -2.78
C HIS A 105 10.88 6.56 -2.89
N GLY A 106 10.05 6.55 -3.93
CA GLY A 106 9.01 7.57 -4.10
C GLY A 106 8.01 7.61 -2.94
N ALA A 107 7.58 6.46 -2.43
CA ALA A 107 6.65 6.39 -1.31
C ALA A 107 7.27 6.84 0.02
N LEU A 108 8.56 6.60 0.23
CA LEU A 108 9.26 6.97 1.46
C LEU A 108 9.71 8.45 1.46
N GLU A 109 10.01 9.02 0.29
CA GLU A 109 10.37 10.42 0.11
C GLU A 109 9.15 11.36 0.04
N ALA A 110 8.00 10.86 -0.43
CA ALA A 110 6.78 11.64 -0.47
C ALA A 110 6.26 11.97 0.93
N GLU A 111 5.82 13.22 1.13
CA GLU A 111 5.06 13.58 2.33
C GLU A 111 3.82 12.68 2.47
N PRO A 112 3.53 12.16 3.68
CA PRO A 112 2.35 11.34 3.88
C PRO A 112 1.08 12.12 3.57
N ILE A 113 0.29 11.65 2.61
CA ILE A 113 -1.05 12.19 2.36
C ILE A 113 -1.91 11.83 3.57
N ARG A 114 -2.33 12.86 4.30
CA ARG A 114 -3.18 12.71 5.48
C ARG A 114 -4.64 12.83 5.05
N ARG A 115 -5.39 11.73 5.14
CA ARG A 115 -6.85 11.82 5.03
C ARG A 115 -7.39 12.45 6.31
N VAL A 116 -7.87 13.69 6.21
CA VAL A 116 -8.73 14.30 7.23
C VAL A 116 -10.15 13.85 6.93
N GLU A 117 -10.68 12.92 7.73
CA GLU A 117 -12.11 12.62 7.70
C GLU A 117 -12.84 13.80 8.33
N ALA A 118 -13.57 14.56 7.52
CA ALA A 118 -14.50 15.54 8.06
C ALA A 118 -15.54 14.80 8.93
N PRO A 119 -15.91 15.33 10.11
CA PRO A 119 -17.02 14.77 10.86
C PRO A 119 -18.26 14.76 9.94
N GLY A 120 -18.88 13.59 9.80
CA GLY A 120 -20.10 13.44 9.02
C GLY A 120 -21.21 14.35 9.58
N PRO A 121 -22.19 14.74 8.75
CA PRO A 121 -23.34 15.54 9.17
C PRO A 121 -24.16 14.86 10.27
#